data_AF-T1C8B9-F1
#
_entry.id   AF-T1C8B9-F1
#
_cell.length_a   1.000
_cell.length_b   1.000
_cell.length_c   1.000
_cell.angle_alpha   90.00
_cell.angle_beta   90.00
_cell.angle_gamma   90.00
#
_symmetry.space_group_name_H-M   'P 1'
#
loop_
_entity.id
_entity.type
_entity.pdbx_description
1 polymer ?
#
loop_
_entity_poly.entity_id
_entity_poly.type
_entity_poly.pdbx_seq_one_letter_code
_entity_poly.pdbx_strand_id
1 'polypeptide(L)' 'MRTILENVLLDTMYDLPTLNEVAKVVVDEAVIDGSTTPYVVYRSEEGQGRAGAEEPRRAAGH' A
#
# COMPACT_ATOMS: atom_id res chain seq x y z
N MET A 1 -15.43 -13.52 -4.64
CA MET A 1 -14.20 -12.69 -4.57
C MET A 1 -13.82 -12.29 -3.14
N ARG A 2 -14.10 -13.12 -2.12
CA ARG A 2 -13.66 -12.86 -0.73
C ARG A 2 -12.32 -13.56 -0.41
N THR A 3 -12.00 -14.62 -1.16
CA THR A 3 -10.90 -15.57 -0.91
C THR A 3 -9.52 -15.11 -1.40
N ILE A 4 -9.44 -14.25 -2.43
CA ILE A 4 -8.13 -13.80 -2.97
C ILE A 4 -7.52 -12.75 -2.03
N LEU A 5 -8.33 -11.79 -1.58
CA LEU A 5 -7.86 -10.71 -0.72
C LEU A 5 -7.50 -11.20 0.70
N GLU A 6 -8.23 -12.19 1.24
CA GLU A 6 -7.92 -12.79 2.54
C GLU A 6 -6.55 -13.46 2.55
N ASN A 7 -6.21 -14.26 1.53
CA ASN A 7 -4.91 -14.94 1.48
C ASN A 7 -3.74 -13.95 1.34
N VAL A 8 -3.91 -12.87 0.56
CA VAL A 8 -2.84 -11.88 0.31
C VAL A 8 -2.62 -10.97 1.52
N LEU A 9 -3.67 -10.68 2.30
CA LEU A 9 -3.59 -9.73 3.42
C LEU A 9 -3.45 -10.37 4.80
N LEU A 10 -3.70 -11.68 4.95
CA LEU A 10 -3.66 -12.38 6.25
C LEU A 10 -2.33 -12.14 6.98
N ASP A 11 -1.22 -12.32 6.29
CA ASP A 11 0.12 -12.16 6.87
C ASP A 11 0.36 -10.69 7.29
N THR A 12 0.06 -9.74 6.40
CA THR A 12 0.20 -8.31 6.72
C THR A 12 -0.71 -7.88 7.86
N MET A 13 -1.91 -8.44 7.98
CA MET A 13 -2.84 -8.13 9.07
C MET A 13 -2.38 -8.68 10.42
N TYR A 14 -1.66 -9.80 10.47
CA TYR A 14 -1.09 -10.31 11.71
C TYR A 14 0.11 -9.48 12.18
N ASP A 15 0.92 -9.00 11.24
CA ASP A 15 2.09 -8.19 11.56
C ASP A 15 1.70 -6.75 11.93
N LEU A 16 0.70 -6.17 11.25
CA LEU A 16 0.27 -4.77 11.40
C LEU A 16 0.03 -4.32 12.86
N PRO A 17 -0.68 -5.07 13.73
CA PRO A 17 -0.90 -4.70 15.13
C PRO A 17 0.38 -4.49 15.93
N THR A 18 1.50 -5.09 15.50
CA THR A 18 2.80 -5.00 16.19
C THR A 18 3.70 -3.89 15.62
N LEU A 19 3.38 -3.40 14.42
CA LEU A 19 4.15 -2.36 13.75
C LEU A 19 3.74 -0.98 14.27
N ASN A 20 4.72 -0.20 14.74
CA ASN A 20 4.49 1.18 15.17
C ASN A 20 4.55 2.15 13.98
N GLU A 21 3.82 3.24 14.09
CA GLU A 21 3.86 4.37 13.13
C GLU A 21 3.49 4.02 11.69
N VAL A 22 2.73 2.96 11.45
CA VAL A 22 2.23 2.63 10.10
C VAL A 22 1.26 3.70 9.61
N ALA A 23 1.48 4.22 8.39
CA ALA A 23 0.62 5.21 7.74
C ALA A 23 -0.25 4.59 6.64
N LYS A 24 0.31 3.69 5.82
CA LYS A 24 -0.41 3.03 4.71
C LYS A 24 0.24 1.69 4.39
N VAL A 25 -0.56 0.72 3.98
CA VAL A 25 -0.11 -0.48 3.27
C VAL A 25 -0.45 -0.35 1.80
N VAL A 26 0.50 -0.63 0.93
CA VAL A 26 0.31 -0.59 -0.53
C VAL A 26 0.24 -2.00 -1.09
N VAL A 27 -0.77 -2.24 -1.92
CA VAL A 27 -1.06 -3.49 -2.59
C VAL A 27 -1.27 -3.16 -4.07
N ASP A 28 -0.42 -3.70 -4.94
CA ASP A 28 -0.49 -3.53 -6.38
C ASP A 28 -0.83 -4.86 -7.08
N GLU A 29 -0.89 -4.84 -8.41
CA GLU A 29 -1.22 -6.02 -9.22
C GLU A 29 -0.22 -7.18 -9.01
N ALA A 30 1.07 -6.88 -8.87
CA ALA A 30 2.09 -7.90 -8.64
C ALA A 30 1.92 -8.60 -7.28
N VAL A 31 1.40 -7.88 -6.28
CA VAL A 31 1.03 -8.45 -4.98
C VAL A 31 -0.21 -9.34 -5.09
N ILE A 32 -1.21 -8.94 -5.90
CA ILE A 32 -2.41 -9.77 -6.13
C ILE A 32 -2.06 -11.06 -6.88
N ASP A 33 -1.11 -10.99 -7.82
CA ASP A 33 -0.59 -12.15 -8.55
C ASP A 33 0.38 -13.02 -7.73
N GLY A 34 0.72 -12.61 -6.50
CA GLY A 34 1.63 -13.33 -5.61
C GLY A 34 3.11 -13.28 -6.03
N SER A 35 3.46 -12.37 -6.94
CA SER A 35 4.84 -12.17 -7.40
C SER A 35 5.69 -11.38 -6.40
N THR A 36 5.05 -10.54 -5.59
CA THR A 36 5.69 -9.69 -4.57
C THR A 36 4.85 -9.62 -3.29
N THR A 37 5.46 -9.23 -2.19
CA THR A 37 4.76 -9.02 -0.91
C THR A 37 4.25 -7.58 -0.78
N PRO A 38 3.15 -7.33 -0.03
CA PRO A 38 2.73 -5.98 0.33
C PRO A 38 3.85 -5.18 1.01
N TYR A 39 3.86 -3.86 0.86
CA TYR A 39 4.83 -2.99 1.53
C TYR A 39 4.18 -1.91 2.39
N VAL A 40 4.85 -1.57 3.49
CA VAL A 40 4.34 -0.69 4.55
C VAL A 40 5.04 0.67 4.49
N VAL A 41 4.24 1.72 4.43
CA VAL A 41 4.70 3.11 4.51
C VAL A 41 4.53 3.57 5.95
N TYR A 42 5.64 3.94 6.59
CA TYR A 42 5.65 4.50 7.93
C TYR A 42 5.43 6.02 7.91
N ARG A 43 4.88 6.54 8.99
CA ARG A 43 4.67 7.97 9.21
C ARG A 43 6.04 8.63 9.34
N SER A 44 6.39 9.50 8.41
CA SER A 44 7.52 10.41 8.57
C SER A 44 7.05 11.69 9.28
N GLU A 45 7.86 12.20 10.20
CA GLU A 45 7.55 13.43 10.96
C GLU A 45 7.36 14.67 10.05
N GLU A 46 7.86 14.63 8.81
CA GLU A 46 7.68 15.67 7.77
C GLU A 46 6.48 15.44 6.82
N GLY A 47 5.54 14.55 7.16
CA GLY A 47 4.64 13.94 6.18
C GLY A 47 3.16 14.34 6.18
N GLN A 48 2.72 15.39 6.88
CA GLN A 48 1.28 15.76 6.97
C GLN A 48 0.63 16.27 5.65
N GLY A 49 1.26 16.10 4.49
CA GLY A 49 0.76 16.71 3.24
C GLY A 49 0.86 15.91 1.95
N ARG A 50 1.19 14.61 1.92
CA ARG A 50 1.41 13.90 0.64
C ARG A 50 0.84 12.48 0.52
N ALA A 51 -0.02 12.04 1.43
CA ALA A 51 -0.79 10.81 1.22
C ALA A 51 -2.02 11.08 0.33
N GLY A 52 -1.78 11.42 -0.93
CA GLY A 52 -2.82 11.71 -1.93
C GLY A 52 -2.30 12.15 -3.30
N ALA A 53 -1.01 12.00 -3.59
CA ALA A 53 -0.46 12.31 -4.90
C ALA A 53 -0.25 11.02 -5.70
N GLU A 54 -1.35 10.48 -6.24
CA GLU A 54 -1.29 9.81 -7.54
C GLU A 54 -2.58 10.11 -8.30
N GLU A 55 -2.54 11.17 -9.10
CA GLU A 55 -3.25 11.19 -10.36
C GLU A 55 -2.20 11.47 -11.44
N PRO A 56 -1.93 10.52 -12.35
CA PRO A 56 -1.03 10.76 -13.46
C PRO A 56 -1.79 11.65 -14.45
N ARG A 57 -1.65 12.97 -14.33
CA ARG A 57 -2.04 13.88 -15.42
C ARG A 57 -1.07 13.68 -16.56
N ARG A 58 -1.51 12.80 -17.46
CA ARG A 58 -0.95 12.54 -18.78
C ARG A 58 -0.51 13.84 -19.44
N ALA A 59 0.69 13.81 -19.99
CA ALA A 59 1.15 14.75 -20.99
C ALA A 59 0.11 14.88 -22.12
N ALA A 60 -0.41 16.08 -22.28
CA ALA A 60 -0.96 16.67 -23.49
C ALA A 60 -0.80 18.17 -23.24
N GLY A 61 0.14 18.90 -23.81
CA GLY A 61 0.52 18.99 -25.21
C GLY A 61 0.53 20.50 -25.50
N HIS A 62 1.67 21.03 -25.96
CA HIS A 62 1.75 22.31 -26.66
C HIS A 62 2.48 22.04 -27.98
#